data_AF-A0A956ZA02-F1
#
_entry.id   AF-A0A956ZA02-F1
#
_cell.length_a   1.000
_cell.length_b   1.000
_cell.length_c   1.000
_cell.angle_alpha   90.00
_cell.angle_beta   90.00
_cell.angle_gamma   90.00
#
_symmetry.space_group_name_H-M   'P 1'
#
loop_
_entity.id
_entity.type
_entity.pdbx_description
1 polymer ?
#
loop_
_entity_poly.entity_id
_entity_poly.type
_entity_poly.pdbx_seq_one_letter_code
_entity_poly.pdbx_strand_id
1 'polypeptide(L)' 'LEPMRRNGLIKIGRGEDRRTRIVKITDSGRKKLEEAYPIWQKTQEDLKTKLGIENWASMMTSLSELINRIRL' A
#
# COMPACT_ATOMS: atom_id res chain seq x y z
N LEU A 1 -3.00 -4.25 -11.64
CA LEU A 1 -4.37 -4.32 -11.07
C LEU A 1 -5.12 -5.60 -11.45
N GLU A 2 -4.81 -6.24 -12.58
CA GLU A 2 -5.59 -7.42 -13.02
C GLU A 2 -5.68 -8.59 -12.04
N PRO A 3 -4.62 -9.01 -11.32
CA PRO A 3 -4.76 -10.07 -10.32
C PRO A 3 -5.78 -9.72 -9.23
N MET A 4 -5.75 -8.48 -8.72
CA MET A 4 -6.68 -8.03 -7.69
C MET A 4 -8.12 -7.92 -8.22
N ARG A 5 -8.30 -7.51 -9.48
CA ARG A 5 -9.62 -7.45 -10.12
C ARG A 5 -10.19 -8.85 -10.35
N ARG A 6 -9.38 -9.77 -10.89
CA ARG A 6 -9.79 -11.18 -11.09
C ARG A 6 -10.18 -11.87 -9.79
N ASN A 7 -9.45 -11.59 -8.71
CA ASN A 7 -9.75 -12.12 -7.38
C ASN A 7 -10.88 -11.35 -6.67
N GLY A 8 -11.53 -10.40 -7.36
CA GLY A 8 -12.66 -9.66 -6.83
C GLY A 8 -12.34 -8.65 -5.72
N LEU A 9 -11.07 -8.37 -5.44
CA LEU A 9 -10.62 -7.45 -4.38
C LEU A 9 -10.81 -5.97 -4.75
N ILE A 10 -10.83 -5.68 -6.05
CA ILE A 10 -11.08 -4.33 -6.59
C ILE A 10 -12.02 -4.41 -7.79
N LYS A 11 -12.75 -3.32 -8.03
CA LYS A 11 -13.51 -3.07 -9.26
C LYS A 11 -12.88 -1.91 -10.00
N ILE A 12 -12.84 -2.01 -11.32
CA ILE A 12 -12.34 -0.95 -12.20
C ILE A 12 -13.51 -0.43 -13.03
N GLY A 13 -13.87 0.83 -12.82
CA GLY A 13 -14.92 1.55 -13.56
C GLY A 13 -14.35 2.61 -14.51
N ARG A 14 -15.23 3.20 -15.33
CA ARG A 14 -14.89 4.39 -16.12
C ARG A 14 -14.89 5.61 -15.19
N GLY A 15 -13.92 6.50 -15.35
CA GLY A 15 -14.00 7.84 -14.76
C GLY A 15 -14.77 8.80 -15.66
N GLU A 16 -14.88 10.06 -15.23
CA GLU A 16 -15.61 11.11 -15.95
C GLU A 16 -15.01 11.36 -17.35
N ASP A 17 -13.68 11.34 -17.46
CA ASP A 17 -12.98 11.24 -18.76
C ASP A 17 -12.80 9.76 -19.14
N ARG A 18 -13.09 9.41 -20.40
CA ARG A 18 -12.91 8.08 -20.98
C ARG A 18 -11.48 7.53 -20.87
N ARG A 19 -10.48 8.40 -20.71
CA ARG A 19 -9.07 8.02 -20.50
C ARG A 19 -8.76 7.65 -19.05
N THR A 20 -9.65 7.99 -18.12
CA THR A 20 -9.49 7.72 -16.70
C THR A 20 -10.21 6.43 -16.28
N ARG A 21 -9.59 5.69 -15.37
CA ARG A 21 -10.17 4.50 -14.75
C ARG A 21 -10.29 4.74 -13.26
N ILE A 22 -11.47 4.52 -12.70
CA ILE A 22 -11.69 4.60 -11.27
C ILE A 22 -11.52 3.21 -10.67
N VAL A 23 -10.61 3.09 -9.70
CA VAL A 23 -10.41 1.84 -8.95
C VAL A 23 -11.13 1.97 -7.62
N LYS A 24 -12.03 1.03 -7.32
CA LYS A 24 -12.75 0.96 -6.04
C LYS A 24 -12.44 -0.36 -5.36
N ILE A 25 -12.09 -0.32 -4.08
CA ILE A 25 -11.99 -1.53 -3.25
C ILE A 25 -13.40 -2.12 -3.08
N THR A 26 -13.50 -3.44 -3.14
CA THR A 26 -14.75 -4.17 -2.85
C THR A 26 -14.82 -4.53 -1.38
N ASP A 27 -15.96 -5.06 -0.92
CA ASP A 27 -16.08 -5.55 0.45
C ASP A 27 -15.19 -6.77 0.71
N SER A 28 -15.01 -7.66 -0.26
CA SER A 28 -14.02 -8.74 -0.16
C SER A 28 -12.59 -8.21 -0.13
N GLY A 29 -12.30 -7.14 -0.87
CA GLY A 29 -11.03 -6.43 -0.81
C GLY A 29 -10.76 -5.83 0.57
N ARG A 30 -11.77 -5.20 1.19
CA ARG A 30 -11.67 -4.65 2.55
C ARG A 30 -11.42 -5.75 3.58
N LYS A 31 -12.19 -6.84 3.54
CA LYS A 31 -11.95 -8.00 4.41
C LYS A 31 -10.53 -8.55 4.23
N LYS A 32 -10.05 -8.65 2.99
CA LYS A 32 -8.70 -9.13 2.73
C LYS A 32 -7.62 -8.19 3.28
N LEU A 33 -7.87 -6.89 3.24
CA LEU A 33 -7.00 -5.89 3.84
C LEU A 33 -7.00 -6.03 5.37
N GLU A 34 -8.16 -6.21 6.00
CA GLU A 34 -8.28 -6.45 7.44
C GLU A 34 -7.51 -7.71 7.89
N GLU A 35 -7.54 -8.78 7.09
CA GLU A 35 -6.73 -9.99 7.35
C GLU A 35 -5.22 -9.73 7.20
N ALA A 36 -4.82 -8.99 6.16
CA ALA A 36 -3.42 -8.79 5.82
C ALA A 36 -2.73 -7.74 6.69
N TYR A 37 -3.48 -6.74 7.16
CA TYR A 37 -2.94 -5.57 7.84
C TYR A 37 -2.19 -5.92 9.15
N PRO A 38 -2.72 -6.78 10.04
CA PRO A 38 -1.98 -7.18 11.24
C PRO A 38 -0.68 -7.92 10.94
N ILE A 39 -0.67 -8.76 9.89
CA ILE A 39 0.53 -9.51 9.47
C ILE A 39 1.61 -8.54 8.97
N TRP A 40 1.19 -7.55 8.18
CA TRP A 40 2.07 -6.51 7.70
C TRP A 40 2.62 -5.66 8.85
N GLN A 41 1.78 -5.22 9.78
CA GLN A 41 2.21 -4.45 10.96
C GLN A 41 3.25 -5.20 11.78
N LYS A 42 2.99 -6.48 12.10
CA LYS A 42 3.95 -7.33 12.81
C LYS A 42 5.28 -7.42 12.07
N THR A 43 5.24 -7.57 10.75
CA THR A 43 6.47 -7.62 9.93
C THR A 43 7.26 -6.31 10.00
N GLN A 44 6.57 -5.16 10.01
CA GLN A 44 7.20 -3.85 10.18
C GLN A 44 7.82 -3.69 11.57
N GLU A 45 7.13 -4.14 12.62
CA GLU A 45 7.63 -4.13 14.01
C GLU A 45 8.86 -5.03 14.17
N ASP A 46 8.86 -6.22 13.58
CA ASP A 46 10.01 -7.13 13.57
C ASP A 46 11.23 -6.49 12.89
N LEU A 47 11.02 -5.78 11.78
CA LEU A 47 12.09 -5.03 11.09
C LEU A 47 12.63 -3.88 11.94
N LYS A 48 11.73 -3.09 12.54
CA LYS A 48 12.12 -2.00 13.45
C LYS A 48 12.92 -2.52 14.64
N THR A 49 12.52 -3.66 15.19
CA THR A 49 13.23 -4.32 16.30
C THR A 49 14.62 -4.77 15.89
N LYS A 50 14.76 -5.40 14.71
CA LYS A 50 16.06 -5.89 14.20
C LYS A 50 17.03 -4.77 13.82
N LEU A 51 16.52 -3.67 13.27
CA LEU A 51 17.35 -2.54 12.84
C LEU A 51 17.68 -1.57 13.99
N GLY A 52 16.85 -1.55 15.04
CA GLY A 52 16.90 -0.53 16.08
C GLY A 52 16.20 0.75 15.65
N ILE A 53 15.73 1.51 16.64
CA ILE A 53 14.85 2.68 16.44
C ILE A 53 15.56 3.77 15.61
N GLU A 54 16.84 4.02 15.87
CA GLU A 54 17.61 5.08 15.20
C GLU A 54 17.84 4.78 13.71
N ASN A 55 18.35 3.59 13.38
CA ASN A 55 18.56 3.18 12.00
C ASN A 55 17.24 3.10 11.22
N TRP A 56 16.18 2.61 11.87
CA TRP A 56 14.84 2.60 11.30
C TRP A 56 14.35 4.01 10.96
N ALA A 57 14.47 4.95 11.90
CA ALA A 57 14.05 6.34 11.69
C ALA A 57 14.85 7.00 10.57
N SER A 58 16.17 6.82 10.54
CA SER A 58 17.04 7.34 9.49
C SER A 58 16.64 6.81 8.10
N MET A 59 16.43 5.49 7.97
CA MET A 59 15.99 4.86 6.72
C MET A 59 14.64 5.42 6.22
N MET A 60 13.66 5.57 7.12
CA MET A 60 12.34 6.10 6.76
C MET A 60 12.40 7.57 6.35
N THR A 61 13.27 8.37 6.97
CA THR A 61 13.54 9.76 6.56
C THR A 61 14.12 9.80 5.16
N SER A 62 15.19 9.03 4.89
CA SER A 62 15.81 8.98 3.56
C SER A 62 14.85 8.51 2.48
N LEU A 63 14.02 7.50 2.75
CA LEU A 63 13.00 7.04 1.81
C LEU A 63 11.97 8.14 1.51
N SER A 64 11.53 8.87 2.54
CA SER A 64 10.57 9.98 2.39
C SER A 64 11.16 11.12 1.56
N GLU A 65 12.43 11.46 1.77
CA GLU A 65 13.15 12.45 0.96
C GLU A 65 13.24 12.04 -0.51
N LEU A 66 13.57 10.77 -0.79
CA LEU A 66 13.62 10.25 -2.16
C LEU A 66 12.26 10.31 -2.85
N ILE A 67 11.19 9.90 -2.17
CA ILE A 67 9.82 9.97 -2.73
C ILE A 67 9.45 11.42 -3.04
N ASN A 68 9.76 12.36 -2.16
CA ASN A 68 9.47 13.78 -2.37
C ASN A 68 10.20 14.35 -3.59
N ARG A 69 11.43 13.88 -3.87
CA ARG A 69 12.21 14.30 -5.05
C ARG A 69 11.63 13.78 -6.36
N ILE A 70 11.08 12.55 -6.37
CA ILE A 70 10.50 11.92 -7.58
C ILE A 70 9.11 12.47 -7.90
N ARG A 71 8.43 13.08 -6.91
CA ARG A 71 7.08 13.65 -7.07
C ARG A 71 7.04 15.05 -7.68
N LEU A 72 8.18 15.60 -8.08
CA LEU A 72 8.33 16.86 -8.82
C LEU A 72 8.33 16.60 -10.33
#